data_AF-A0A6H1Q1M0-F1
#
_entry.id   AF-A0A6H1Q1M0-F1
#
_cell.length_a   1.000
_cell.length_b   1.000
_cell.length_c   1.000
_cell.angle_alpha   90.00
_cell.angle_beta   90.00
_cell.angle_gamma   90.00
#
_symmetry.space_group_name_H-M   'P 1'
#
loop_
_entity.id
_entity.type
_entity.pdbx_description
1 polymer ?
#
loop_
_entity_poly.entity_id
_entity_poly.type
_entity_poly.pdbx_seq_one_letter_code
_entity_poly.pdbx_strand_id
1 'polypeptide(L)'
;MKKINKLTIMLFMLLNLGSHSLAENNFFEKGKNKYDERKYEESKFLFQRSIVFNPKDQNSYLYLAKIYNFEENRKEEKKNIDTVLLLDPKNEEANYMLMKIELKRSNYSKVKELADNFSKICNKLCDKKNSILESLKNLEPKNES
;
A
#
# COMPACT_ATOMS: atom_id res chain seq x y z
N MET A 1 -0.71 60.23 23.64
CA MET A 1 -0.04 59.17 22.85
C MET A 1 0.48 58.11 23.82
N LYS A 2 -0.17 56.93 23.90
CA LYS A 2 0.27 55.86 24.82
C LYS A 2 1.58 55.25 24.30
N LYS A 3 2.67 55.35 25.07
CA LYS A 3 3.95 54.70 24.75
C LYS A 3 3.75 53.19 24.84
N ILE A 4 3.68 52.52 23.70
CA ILE A 4 3.63 51.06 23.65
C ILE A 4 4.99 50.54 24.11
N ASN A 5 4.99 49.73 25.17
CA ASN A 5 6.21 49.18 25.74
C ASN A 5 6.78 48.12 24.79
N LYS A 6 8.03 48.27 24.32
CA LYS A 6 8.64 47.31 23.38
C LYS A 6 8.68 45.89 23.97
N LEU A 7 8.75 45.78 25.31
CA LEU A 7 8.71 44.51 26.02
C LEU A 7 7.38 43.76 25.84
N THR A 8 6.25 44.48 25.80
CA THR A 8 4.93 43.84 25.59
C THR A 8 4.77 43.35 24.15
N ILE A 9 5.36 44.03 23.16
CA ILE A 9 5.35 43.55 21.76
C ILE A 9 6.21 42.30 21.62
N MET A 10 7.39 42.28 22.25
CA MET A 10 8.30 41.14 22.20
C MET A 10 7.69 39.90 22.86
N LEU A 11 7.00 40.07 24.00
CA LEU A 11 6.27 39.00 24.67
C LEU A 11 5.11 38.47 23.81
N PHE A 12 4.40 39.35 23.11
CA PHE A 12 3.31 38.96 22.20
C PHE A 12 3.81 38.19 20.97
N MET A 13 5.00 38.51 20.45
CA MET A 13 5.63 37.75 19.36
C MET A 13 6.12 36.37 19.82
N LEU A 14 6.65 36.25 21.03
CA LEU A 14 7.06 34.96 21.62
C LEU A 14 5.87 34.01 21.85
N LEU A 15 4.71 34.54 22.24
CA LEU A 15 3.49 33.75 22.42
C LEU A 15 2.90 33.21 21.11
N ASN A 16 3.23 33.80 19.95
CA ASN A 16 2.80 33.33 18.63
C ASN A 16 3.76 32.33 17.96
N LEU A 17 4.96 32.11 18.53
CA LEU A 17 5.94 31.14 18.01
C LEU A 17 5.72 29.71 18.56
N GLY A 18 4.74 29.54 19.46
CA GLY A 18 4.54 28.32 20.25
C GLY A 18 3.48 27.36 19.73
N SER A 19 3.46 27.03 18.44
CA SER A 19 2.60 25.92 17.95
C SER A 19 3.17 25.20 16.73
N HIS A 20 4.45 24.84 16.78
CA HIS A 20 4.95 23.72 15.98
C HIS A 20 4.74 22.44 16.80
N SER A 21 3.53 21.86 16.75
CA SER A 21 3.37 20.48 17.22
C SER A 21 4.13 19.58 16.25
N LEU A 22 5.35 19.19 16.62
CA LEU A 22 6.02 18.02 16.03
C LEU A 22 5.31 16.76 16.57
N ALA A 23 4.05 16.59 16.22
CA ALA A 23 3.39 15.32 16.44
C ALA A 23 3.96 14.34 15.41
N GLU A 24 4.87 13.46 15.88
CA GLU A 24 5.33 12.31 15.12
C GLU A 24 4.14 11.39 14.85
N ASN A 25 3.43 11.67 13.77
CA ASN A 25 2.26 10.90 13.40
C ASN A 25 2.68 9.76 12.49
N ASN A 26 3.05 8.63 13.09
CA ASN A 26 3.25 7.39 12.35
C ASN A 26 1.89 6.73 12.04
N PHE A 27 1.16 7.32 11.08
CA PHE A 27 -0.16 6.82 10.64
C PHE A 27 -0.06 5.41 10.05
N PHE A 28 1.04 5.09 9.37
CA PHE A 28 1.30 3.75 8.85
C PHE A 28 1.30 2.70 9.97
N GLU A 29 2.12 2.86 11.01
CA GLU A 29 2.20 1.86 12.09
C GLU A 29 0.86 1.73 12.84
N LYS A 30 0.16 2.86 13.07
CA LYS A 30 -1.20 2.80 13.64
C LYS A 30 -2.15 2.04 12.71
N GLY A 31 -2.09 2.30 11.41
CA GLY A 31 -2.90 1.62 10.41
C GLY A 31 -2.63 0.13 10.35
N LYS A 32 -1.36 -0.26 10.43
CA LYS A 32 -0.91 -1.65 10.51
C LYS A 32 -1.40 -2.35 11.78
N ASN A 33 -1.31 -1.71 12.95
CA ASN A 33 -1.89 -2.27 14.18
C ASN A 33 -3.40 -2.49 14.05
N LYS A 34 -4.13 -1.54 13.45
CA LYS A 34 -5.57 -1.71 13.18
C LYS A 34 -5.86 -2.82 12.16
N TYR A 35 -4.99 -2.99 11.18
CA TYR A 35 -5.08 -4.11 10.23
C TYR A 35 -4.93 -5.44 10.96
N ASP A 36 -3.94 -5.57 11.84
CA ASP A 36 -3.67 -6.78 12.63
C ASP A 36 -4.82 -7.08 13.61
N GLU A 37 -5.47 -6.04 14.15
CA GLU A 37 -6.74 -6.12 14.93
C GLU A 37 -7.98 -6.45 14.05
N ARG A 38 -7.83 -6.58 12.73
CA ARG A 38 -8.91 -6.77 11.73
C ARG A 38 -9.93 -5.62 11.67
N LYS A 39 -9.57 -4.44 12.17
CA LYS A 39 -10.38 -3.21 12.08
C LYS A 39 -10.11 -2.50 10.77
N TYR A 40 -10.57 -3.11 9.67
CA TYR A 40 -10.18 -2.69 8.32
C TYR A 40 -10.61 -1.27 7.95
N GLU A 41 -11.77 -0.79 8.41
CA GLU A 41 -12.18 0.60 8.14
C GLU A 41 -11.28 1.64 8.84
N GLU A 42 -10.96 1.43 10.13
CA GLU A 42 -10.01 2.29 10.85
C GLU A 42 -8.61 2.22 10.22
N SER A 43 -8.18 1.02 9.84
CA SER A 43 -6.91 0.77 9.19
C SER A 43 -6.79 1.49 7.84
N LYS A 44 -7.82 1.37 6.99
CA LYS A 44 -7.92 2.05 5.69
C LYS A 44 -7.82 3.56 5.84
N PHE A 45 -8.55 4.15 6.79
CA PHE A 45 -8.48 5.58 7.07
C PHE A 45 -7.07 6.03 7.49
N LEU A 46 -6.39 5.23 8.32
CA LEU A 46 -5.03 5.51 8.76
C LEU A 46 -4.01 5.42 7.62
N PHE A 47 -4.11 4.41 6.75
CA PHE A 47 -3.24 4.32 5.57
C PHE A 47 -3.48 5.46 4.57
N GLN A 48 -4.74 5.87 4.36
CA GLN A 48 -5.05 7.04 3.55
C GLN A 48 -4.43 8.32 4.12
N ARG A 49 -4.49 8.51 5.45
CA ARG A 49 -3.77 9.62 6.11
C ARG A 49 -2.27 9.49 5.94
N SER A 50 -1.70 8.30 6.10
CA SER A 50 -0.26 8.05 5.88
C SER A 50 0.18 8.54 4.50
N ILE A 51 -0.60 8.22 3.46
CA ILE A 51 -0.35 8.64 2.08
C ILE A 51 -0.43 10.16 1.91
N VAL A 52 -1.35 10.85 2.60
CA VAL A 52 -1.42 12.33 2.57
C VAL A 52 -0.12 12.95 3.08
N PHE A 53 0.50 12.37 4.12
CA PHE A 53 1.77 12.88 4.67
C PHE A 53 3.00 12.38 3.89
N ASN A 54 2.97 11.15 3.40
CA ASN A 54 4.03 10.55 2.58
C ASN A 54 3.44 9.81 1.38
N PRO A 55 3.25 10.49 0.23
CA PRO A 55 2.70 9.88 -0.97
C PRO A 55 3.58 8.78 -1.60
N LYS A 56 4.83 8.61 -1.15
CA LYS A 56 5.74 7.57 -1.63
C LYS A 56 5.81 6.36 -0.68
N ASP A 57 4.98 6.32 0.36
CA ASP A 57 4.90 5.17 1.26
C ASP A 57 4.21 3.98 0.57
N GLN A 58 5.01 3.16 -0.12
CA GLN A 58 4.52 1.97 -0.79
C GLN A 58 3.82 0.98 0.15
N ASN A 59 4.17 0.93 1.43
CA ASN A 59 3.58 -0.03 2.35
C ASN A 59 2.12 0.35 2.67
N SER A 60 1.81 1.64 2.79
CA SER A 60 0.42 2.09 2.95
C SER A 60 -0.47 1.67 1.78
N TYR A 61 0.01 1.80 0.54
CA TYR A 61 -0.72 1.31 -0.64
C TYR A 61 -0.85 -0.22 -0.63
N LEU A 62 0.20 -0.95 -0.26
CA LEU A 62 0.17 -2.41 -0.20
C LEU A 62 -0.88 -2.92 0.81
N TYR A 63 -0.94 -2.31 2.00
CA TYR A 63 -1.97 -2.67 2.97
C TYR A 63 -3.39 -2.27 2.53
N LEU A 64 -3.56 -1.12 1.88
CA LEU A 64 -4.84 -0.76 1.24
C LEU A 64 -5.26 -1.82 0.22
N ALA A 65 -4.34 -2.30 -0.62
CA ALA A 65 -4.63 -3.39 -1.56
C ALA A 65 -5.06 -4.68 -0.85
N LYS A 66 -4.42 -5.05 0.28
CA LYS A 66 -4.83 -6.22 1.08
C LYS A 66 -6.25 -6.05 1.64
N ILE A 67 -6.60 -4.87 2.12
CA ILE A 67 -7.96 -4.54 2.60
C ILE A 67 -8.96 -4.64 1.44
N TYR A 68 -8.67 -4.02 0.30
CA TYR A 68 -9.58 -4.07 -0.85
C TYR A 68 -9.73 -5.46 -1.45
N ASN A 69 -8.70 -6.31 -1.39
CA ASN A 69 -8.83 -7.73 -1.73
C ASN A 69 -9.78 -8.46 -0.76
N PHE A 70 -9.72 -8.16 0.53
CA PHE A 70 -10.66 -8.71 1.52
C PHE A 70 -12.10 -8.24 1.27
N GLU A 71 -12.28 -6.99 0.84
CA GLU A 71 -13.59 -6.41 0.47
C GLU A 71 -14.06 -6.81 -0.93
N GLU A 72 -13.31 -7.66 -1.63
CA GLU A 72 -13.55 -8.04 -3.03
C GLU A 72 -13.63 -6.85 -4.01
N ASN A 73 -13.10 -5.69 -3.62
CA ASN A 73 -13.05 -4.50 -4.45
C ASN A 73 -11.84 -4.56 -5.40
N ARG A 74 -12.01 -5.32 -6.49
CA ARG A 74 -10.96 -5.59 -7.49
C ARG A 74 -10.37 -4.31 -8.11
N LYS A 75 -11.19 -3.26 -8.26
CA LYS A 75 -10.76 -2.00 -8.87
C LYS A 75 -9.75 -1.28 -7.98
N GLU A 76 -10.09 -1.08 -6.71
CA GLU A 76 -9.18 -0.40 -5.79
C GLU A 76 -8.01 -1.30 -5.38
N GLU A 77 -8.20 -2.63 -5.27
CA GLU A 77 -7.09 -3.58 -5.10
C GLU A 77 -6.03 -3.37 -6.19
N LYS A 78 -6.42 -3.48 -7.46
CA LYS A 78 -5.49 -3.36 -8.60
C LYS A 78 -4.81 -2.00 -8.65
N LYS A 79 -5.56 -0.92 -8.46
CA LYS A 79 -5.02 0.45 -8.43
C LYS A 79 -3.93 0.63 -7.38
N ASN A 80 -4.15 0.11 -6.16
CA ASN A 80 -3.17 0.19 -5.10
C ASN A 80 -1.95 -0.69 -5.39
N ILE A 81 -2.12 -1.91 -5.89
CA ILE A 81 -1.01 -2.77 -6.33
C ILE A 81 -0.16 -2.12 -7.43
N ASP A 82 -0.80 -1.52 -8.43
CA ASP A 82 -0.09 -0.81 -9.49
C ASP A 82 0.72 0.37 -8.94
N THR A 83 0.19 1.04 -7.92
CA THR A 83 0.92 2.13 -7.23
C THR A 83 2.13 1.60 -6.46
N VAL A 84 1.99 0.47 -5.76
CA VAL A 84 3.13 -0.18 -5.09
C VAL A 84 4.22 -0.52 -6.11
N LEU A 85 3.86 -1.16 -7.23
CA LEU A 85 4.82 -1.59 -8.26
C LEU A 85 5.42 -0.42 -9.04
N LEU A 86 4.74 0.73 -9.11
CA LEU A 86 5.29 1.97 -9.64
C LEU A 86 6.40 2.54 -8.71
N LEU A 87 6.19 2.47 -7.40
CA LEU A 87 7.13 2.97 -6.39
C LEU A 87 8.29 1.99 -6.13
N ASP A 88 8.00 0.69 -6.17
CA ASP A 88 8.96 -0.40 -5.99
C ASP A 88 8.62 -1.58 -6.91
N PRO A 89 9.18 -1.61 -8.12
CA PRO A 89 8.94 -2.68 -9.09
C PRO A 89 9.34 -4.07 -8.60
N LYS A 90 10.23 -4.16 -7.62
CA LYS A 90 10.73 -5.44 -7.07
C LYS A 90 9.99 -5.87 -5.81
N ASN A 91 8.95 -5.15 -5.39
CA ASN A 91 8.15 -5.53 -4.25
C ASN A 91 7.55 -6.93 -4.46
N GLU A 92 8.06 -7.89 -3.71
CA GLU A 92 7.75 -9.30 -3.88
C GLU A 92 6.26 -9.58 -3.64
N GLU A 93 5.70 -9.04 -2.56
CA GLU A 93 4.30 -9.28 -2.20
C GLU A 93 3.35 -8.66 -3.23
N ALA A 94 3.62 -7.46 -3.72
CA ALA A 94 2.80 -6.81 -4.74
C ALA A 94 2.83 -7.56 -6.08
N ASN A 95 4.00 -8.07 -6.50
CA ASN A 95 4.10 -8.90 -7.71
C ASN A 95 3.31 -10.21 -7.56
N TYR A 96 3.35 -10.83 -6.37
CA TYR A 96 2.55 -12.01 -6.09
C TYR A 96 1.04 -11.71 -6.13
N MET A 97 0.60 -10.60 -5.52
CA MET A 97 -0.80 -10.17 -5.58
C MET A 97 -1.24 -9.86 -7.01
N LEU A 98 -0.39 -9.23 -7.83
CA LEU A 98 -0.69 -8.99 -9.24
C LEU A 98 -0.90 -10.29 -10.03
N MET A 99 -0.07 -11.31 -9.82
CA MET A 99 -0.28 -12.64 -10.43
C MET A 99 -1.64 -13.23 -10.06
N LYS A 100 -2.07 -13.09 -8.79
CA LYS A 100 -3.40 -13.54 -8.35
C LYS A 100 -4.53 -12.77 -9.03
N ILE A 101 -4.39 -11.45 -9.18
CA ILE A 101 -5.38 -10.61 -9.86
C ILE A 101 -5.52 -11.03 -11.33
N GLU A 102 -4.41 -11.18 -12.04
CA GLU A 102 -4.42 -11.57 -13.45
C GLU A 102 -4.92 -13.01 -13.66
N LEU A 103 -4.64 -13.91 -12.72
CA LEU A 103 -5.20 -15.27 -12.71
C LEU A 103 -6.74 -15.24 -12.55
N LYS A 104 -7.27 -14.45 -11.62
CA LYS A 104 -8.73 -14.25 -11.43
C LYS A 104 -9.41 -13.62 -12.66
N ARG A 105 -8.65 -12.89 -13.48
CA ARG A 105 -9.12 -12.27 -14.73
C ARG A 105 -8.95 -13.18 -15.95
N SER A 106 -8.49 -14.42 -15.75
CA SER A 106 -8.16 -15.37 -16.82
C SER A 106 -7.12 -14.85 -17.82
N ASN A 107 -6.25 -13.92 -17.41
CA ASN A 107 -5.20 -13.38 -18.26
C ASN A 107 -3.95 -14.28 -18.22
N TYR A 108 -4.09 -15.47 -18.77
CA TYR A 108 -3.12 -16.56 -18.64
C TYR A 108 -1.72 -16.20 -19.18
N SER A 109 -1.68 -15.47 -20.30
CA SER A 109 -0.42 -14.98 -20.89
C SER A 109 0.32 -14.06 -19.91
N LYS A 110 -0.40 -13.10 -19.30
CA LYS A 110 0.21 -12.19 -18.33
C LYS A 110 0.66 -12.89 -17.05
N VAL A 111 -0.09 -13.90 -16.59
CA VAL A 111 0.33 -14.71 -15.44
C VAL A 111 1.66 -15.42 -15.70
N LYS A 112 1.83 -16.02 -16.89
CA LYS A 112 3.09 -16.69 -17.28
C LYS A 112 4.25 -15.69 -17.30
N GLU A 113 4.08 -14.53 -17.94
CA GLU A 113 5.07 -13.44 -17.98
C GLU A 113 5.47 -12.96 -16.57
N LEU A 114 4.48 -12.73 -15.70
CA LEU A 114 4.71 -12.29 -14.33
C LEU A 114 5.42 -13.37 -13.50
N ALA A 115 5.07 -14.65 -13.66
CA ALA A 115 5.72 -15.76 -12.95
C ALA A 115 7.20 -15.93 -13.31
N ASP A 116 7.55 -15.70 -14.58
CA ASP A 116 8.94 -15.72 -15.03
C ASP A 116 9.74 -14.57 -14.43
N ASN A 117 9.17 -13.36 -14.41
CA ASN A 117 9.80 -12.20 -13.77
C ASN A 117 9.89 -12.35 -12.25
N PHE A 118 8.86 -12.92 -11.63
CA PHE A 118 8.81 -13.17 -10.18
C PHE A 118 9.97 -14.05 -9.73
N SER A 119 10.36 -15.05 -10.53
CA SER A 119 11.52 -15.92 -10.24
C SER A 119 12.84 -15.17 -10.10
N LYS A 120 12.97 -13.98 -10.69
CA LYS A 120 14.18 -13.15 -10.64
C LYS A 120 14.22 -12.22 -9.43
N ILE A 121 13.07 -11.94 -8.82
CA ILE A 121 12.92 -10.96 -7.74
C ILE A 121 12.49 -11.57 -6.41
N CYS A 122 11.91 -12.78 -6.42
CA CYS A 122 11.40 -13.41 -5.22
C CYS A 122 12.54 -13.78 -4.25
N ASN A 123 12.19 -13.81 -2.97
CA ASN A 123 13.04 -14.22 -1.87
C ASN A 123 12.24 -15.09 -0.89
N LYS A 124 11.19 -14.54 -0.27
CA LYS A 124 10.40 -15.26 0.77
C LYS A 124 9.21 -16.02 0.22
N LEU A 125 8.69 -15.60 -0.93
CA LEU A 125 7.45 -16.11 -1.54
C LEU A 125 7.73 -16.88 -2.83
N CYS A 126 8.98 -17.29 -3.11
CA CYS A 126 9.33 -18.00 -4.34
C CYS A 126 8.46 -19.24 -4.62
N ASP A 127 8.11 -20.01 -3.57
CA ASP A 127 7.26 -21.19 -3.68
C ASP A 127 5.84 -20.87 -4.15
N LYS A 128 5.36 -19.63 -3.92
CA LYS A 128 4.02 -19.20 -4.35
C LYS A 128 3.88 -19.17 -5.86
N LYS A 129 4.98 -19.04 -6.61
CA LYS A 129 4.98 -19.17 -8.07
C LYS A 129 4.40 -20.51 -8.50
N ASN A 130 4.83 -21.60 -7.88
CA ASN A 130 4.42 -22.95 -8.26
C ASN A 130 2.91 -23.14 -8.03
N SER A 131 2.39 -22.63 -6.92
CA SER A 131 0.95 -22.64 -6.62
C SER A 131 0.13 -21.84 -7.65
N ILE A 132 0.63 -20.70 -8.12
CA ILE A 132 -0.02 -19.92 -9.19
C ILE A 132 -0.03 -20.69 -10.51
N LEU A 133 1.11 -21.28 -10.90
CA LEU A 133 1.22 -22.04 -12.14
C LEU A 133 0.39 -23.33 -12.13
N GLU A 134 0.26 -23.98 -10.98
CA GLU A 134 -0.64 -25.12 -10.80
C GLU A 134 -2.11 -24.69 -10.96
N SER A 135 -2.50 -23.60 -10.29
CA SER A 135 -3.85 -23.03 -10.44
C SER A 135 -4.14 -22.65 -11.89
N LEU A 136 -3.15 -22.11 -12.60
CA LEU A 136 -3.26 -21.76 -14.01
C LEU A 136 -3.53 -23.00 -14.89
N LYS A 137 -2.79 -24.10 -14.70
CA LYS A 137 -2.98 -25.35 -15.46
C LYS A 137 -4.39 -25.94 -15.31
N ASN A 138 -5.00 -25.75 -14.15
CA ASN A 138 -6.35 -26.25 -13.88
C ASN A 138 -7.45 -25.36 -14.51
N LEU A 139 -7.14 -24.10 -14.82
CA LEU A 139 -8.07 -23.11 -15.38
C LEU A 139 -7.89 -22.89 -16.88
N GLU A 140 -6.69 -23.11 -17.41
CA GLU A 140 -6.39 -23.00 -18.84
C GLU A 140 -7.10 -24.14 -19.58
N PRO A 141 -7.96 -23.84 -20.58
CA PRO A 141 -8.58 -24.87 -21.41
C PRO A 141 -7.48 -25.76 -21.99
N LYS A 142 -7.64 -27.07 -21.83
CA LYS A 142 -6.77 -28.00 -22.57
C LYS A 142 -7.11 -27.80 -24.04
N ASN A 143 -6.17 -27.29 -24.81
CA ASN A 143 -6.27 -27.30 -26.27
C ASN A 143 -6.27 -28.79 -26.67
N GLU A 144 -7.46 -29.38 -26.79
CA GLU A 144 -7.65 -30.61 -27.53
C GLU A 144 -7.44 -30.25 -29.00
N SER A 145 -6.24 -30.54 -29.49
CA SER A 145 -5.94 -30.60 -30.93
C SER A 145 -6.19 -32.00 -31.44
#